data_AF-A0A2E9A4W0-F1
#
_entry.id   AF-A0A2E9A4W0-F1
#
_cell.length_a   1.000
_cell.length_b   1.000
_cell.length_c   1.000
_cell.angle_alpha   90.00
_cell.angle_beta   90.00
_cell.angle_gamma   90.00
#
_symmetry.space_group_name_H-M   'P 1'
#
loop_
_entity.id
_entity.type
_entity.pdbx_description
1 polymer ?
#
loop_
_entity_poly.entity_id
_entity_poly.type
_entity_poly.pdbx_seq_one_letter_code
_entity_poly.pdbx_strand_id
1 'polypeptide(L)'
;MFDVLIDLVFKQKIRRNGLAYVTIRDGEDSEGLLKRFQSQMQRSGIMRELRNRRSFLSKGERRRLERQRSIRRARRRIRNSRMRQ
;
A
#
# COMPACT_ATOMS: atom_id res chain seq x y z
N MET A 1 17.65 -23.60 -3.82
CA MET A 1 17.08 -23.31 -5.15
C MET A 1 15.70 -22.63 -5.06
N PHE A 2 14.80 -23.11 -4.19
CA PHE A 2 13.49 -22.50 -3.95
C PHE A 2 13.56 -21.07 -3.34
N ASP A 3 14.55 -20.78 -2.49
CA ASP A 3 14.72 -19.43 -1.92
C ASP A 3 15.10 -18.37 -2.97
N VAL A 4 15.93 -18.74 -3.96
CA VAL A 4 16.34 -17.84 -5.05
C VAL A 4 15.16 -17.49 -5.95
N LEU A 5 14.20 -18.42 -6.12
CA LEU A 5 12.99 -18.22 -6.91
C LEU A 5 11.96 -17.35 -6.18
N ILE A 6 11.84 -17.51 -4.85
CA ILE A 6 11.02 -16.62 -4.00
C ILE A 6 11.58 -15.20 -4.06
N ASP A 7 12.90 -15.02 -3.94
CA ASP A 7 13.56 -13.72 -4.02
C ASP A 7 13.44 -13.08 -5.41
N LEU A 8 13.55 -13.85 -6.49
CA LEU A 8 13.42 -13.34 -7.86
C LEU A 8 11.99 -12.85 -8.17
N VAL A 9 10.97 -13.58 -7.71
CA VAL A 9 9.55 -13.16 -7.80
C VAL A 9 9.28 -11.95 -6.89
N PHE A 10 9.92 -11.87 -5.73
CA PHE A 10 9.81 -10.74 -4.80
C PHE A 10 10.44 -9.46 -5.36
N LYS A 11 11.67 -9.55 -5.89
CA LYS A 11 12.41 -8.44 -6.52
C LYS A 11 11.71 -7.94 -7.78
N GLN A 12 11.12 -8.84 -8.58
CA GLN A 12 10.42 -8.47 -9.82
C GLN A 12 9.05 -7.81 -9.58
N LYS A 13 8.38 -8.12 -8.45
CA LYS A 13 7.11 -7.46 -8.07
C LYS A 13 7.34 -6.10 -7.39
N ILE A 14 8.41 -5.94 -6.61
CA ILE A 14 8.81 -4.63 -6.05
C ILE A 14 9.22 -3.65 -7.18
N ARG A 15 9.67 -4.13 -8.34
CA ARG A 15 9.94 -3.28 -9.50
C ARG A 15 8.69 -2.74 -10.22
N ARG A 16 7.50 -3.34 -10.02
CA ARG A 16 6.22 -2.84 -10.57
C ARG A 16 5.50 -1.86 -9.65
N ASN A 17 5.78 -1.89 -8.35
CA ASN A 17 5.32 -0.90 -7.38
C ASN A 17 6.53 -0.04 -6.99
N GLY A 18 6.75 1.03 -7.75
CA GLY A 18 7.92 1.90 -7.68
C GLY A 18 8.46 2.05 -6.26
N LEU A 19 9.72 1.63 -6.09
CA LEU A 19 10.53 1.84 -4.89
C LEU A 19 10.19 3.22 -4.33
N ALA A 20 9.74 3.27 -3.07
CA ALA A 20 9.39 4.51 -2.42
C ALA A 20 10.66 5.29 -2.08
N TYR A 21 11.43 5.71 -3.08
CA TYR A 21 12.58 6.58 -2.88
C TYR A 21 12.16 8.01 -3.18
N VAL A 22 12.63 8.95 -2.35
CA VAL A 22 12.46 10.39 -2.54
C VAL A 22 13.84 11.02 -2.65
N THR A 23 13.98 12.00 -3.53
CA THR A 23 15.16 12.86 -3.58
C THR A 23 14.88 14.14 -2.79
N ILE A 24 15.93 14.66 -2.14
CA ILE A 24 15.90 15.97 -1.46
C ILE A 24 15.66 17.06 -2.50
N ARG A 25 14.82 18.04 -2.15
CA ARG A 25 14.62 19.26 -2.94
C ARG A 25 15.41 20.41 -2.34
N ASP A 26 15.76 21.39 -3.16
CA ASP A 26 16.47 22.59 -2.70
C ASP A 26 15.63 23.34 -1.66
N GLY A 27 16.25 23.67 -0.52
CA GLY A 27 15.61 24.34 0.60
C GLY A 27 14.60 23.49 1.40
N GLU A 28 14.54 22.18 1.16
CA GLU A 28 13.66 21.29 1.92
C GLU A 28 14.27 20.88 3.26
N ASP A 29 13.47 21.02 4.33
CA ASP A 29 13.83 20.49 5.64
C ASP A 29 13.71 18.96 5.71
N SER A 30 14.51 18.35 6.57
CA SER A 30 14.57 16.90 6.80
C SER A 30 13.21 16.29 7.15
N GLU A 31 12.37 17.00 7.91
CA GLU A 31 11.03 16.51 8.26
C GLU A 31 10.10 16.47 7.03
N GLY A 32 10.23 17.45 6.13
CA GLY A 32 9.48 17.50 4.87
C GLY A 32 9.78 16.30 3.98
N LEU A 33 11.05 15.95 3.86
CA LEU A 33 11.50 14.76 3.11
C LEU A 33 10.86 13.48 3.66
N LEU A 34 10.89 13.30 4.99
CA LEU A 34 10.31 12.12 5.66
C LEU A 34 8.80 12.01 5.43
N LYS A 35 8.07 13.13 5.51
CA LYS A 35 6.62 13.15 5.23
C LYS A 35 6.32 12.73 3.79
N ARG A 36 7.12 13.18 2.81
CA ARG A 36 6.96 12.78 1.40
C ARG A 36 7.27 11.30 1.21
N PHE A 37 8.36 10.81 1.80
CA PHE A 37 8.72 9.39 1.77
C PHE A 37 7.59 8.52 2.33
N GLN A 38 7.08 8.86 3.52
CA GLN A 38 5.98 8.13 4.15
C GLN A 38 4.72 8.14 3.28
N SER A 39 4.40 9.29 2.68
CA SER A 39 3.28 9.43 1.75
C SER A 39 3.45 8.54 0.51
N GLN A 40 4.66 8.48 -0.06
CA GLN A 40 4.97 7.61 -1.21
C GLN A 40 4.92 6.13 -0.83
N MET A 41 5.43 5.74 0.33
CA MET A 41 5.28 4.37 0.85
C MET A 41 3.81 3.98 1.00
N GLN A 42 2.98 4.84 1.57
CA GLN A 42 1.54 4.58 1.72
C GLN A 42 0.84 4.44 0.36
N ARG A 43 1.17 5.31 -0.60
CA ARG A 43 0.62 5.28 -1.97
C ARG A 43 1.07 4.05 -2.76
N SER A 44 2.31 3.62 -2.60
CA SER A 44 2.87 2.44 -3.29
C SER A 44 2.12 1.15 -2.94
N GLY A 45 1.47 1.09 -1.77
CA GLY A 45 0.75 -0.08 -1.32
C GLY A 45 1.64 -1.24 -0.86
N ILE A 46 2.98 -1.09 -0.84
CA ILE A 46 3.94 -2.14 -0.47
C ILE A 46 3.64 -2.75 0.90
N MET A 47 3.31 -1.92 1.90
CA MET A 47 2.97 -2.39 3.25
C MET A 47 1.66 -3.20 3.29
N ARG A 48 0.70 -2.88 2.41
CA ARG A 48 -0.55 -3.66 2.28
C ARG A 48 -0.28 -5.00 1.62
N GLU A 49 0.58 -5.01 0.61
CA GLU A 49 0.99 -6.23 -0.07
C GLU A 49 1.74 -7.18 0.88
N LEU A 50 2.75 -6.69 1.58
CA LEU A 50 3.51 -7.47 2.57
C LEU A 50 2.59 -8.08 3.64
N ARG A 51 1.63 -7.30 4.15
CA ARG A 51 0.63 -7.79 5.11
C ARG A 51 -0.26 -8.88 4.54
N ASN A 52 -0.69 -8.76 3.28
CA ASN A 52 -1.51 -9.77 2.63
C ASN A 52 -0.73 -11.06 2.32
N ARG A 53 0.60 -10.99 2.22
CA ARG A 53 1.49 -12.14 1.98
C ARG A 53 1.94 -12.84 3.26
N ARG A 54 1.89 -12.17 4.42
CA ARG A 54 2.31 -12.71 5.73
C ARG A 54 1.61 -14.02 6.11
N SER A 55 0.35 -14.19 5.71
CA SER A 55 -0.47 -15.33 6.10
C SER A 55 -1.28 -15.82 4.91
N PHE A 56 -1.44 -17.13 4.81
CA PHE A 56 -2.34 -17.72 3.82
C PHE A 56 -3.79 -17.31 4.12
N LEU A 57 -4.50 -16.89 3.07
CA LEU A 57 -5.93 -16.62 3.09
C LEU A 57 -6.54 -17.31 1.89
N SER A 58 -7.60 -18.09 2.13
CA SER A 58 -8.33 -18.74 1.06
C SER A 58 -8.96 -17.71 0.11
N LYS A 59 -9.30 -18.16 -1.11
CA LYS A 59 -9.98 -17.30 -2.09
C LYS A 59 -11.31 -16.76 -1.55
N GLY A 60 -12.05 -17.58 -0.77
CA GLY A 60 -13.32 -17.18 -0.16
C GLY A 60 -13.16 -16.09 0.90
N GLU A 61 -12.20 -16.24 1.80
CA GLU A 61 -11.90 -15.24 2.83
C GLU A 61 -11.42 -13.92 2.21
N ARG A 62 -10.55 -13.99 1.21
CA ARG A 62 -10.10 -12.80 0.47
C ARG A 62 -11.27 -12.02 -0.13
N ARG A 63 -12.20 -12.72 -0.81
CA ARG A 63 -13.42 -12.10 -1.37
C ARG A 63 -14.31 -11.48 -0.30
N ARG A 64 -14.49 -12.14 0.85
CA ARG A 64 -15.25 -11.60 2.00
C ARG A 64 -14.62 -10.32 2.53
N LEU A 65 -13.31 -10.30 2.75
CA LEU A 65 -12.57 -9.13 3.22
C LEU A 65 -12.61 -7.96 2.21
N GLU A 66 -12.48 -8.25 0.92
CA GLU A 66 -12.58 -7.23 -0.14
C GLU A 66 -13.98 -6.61 -0.22
N ARG A 67 -15.03 -7.43 -0.15
CA ARG A 67 -16.42 -6.95 -0.09
C ARG A 67 -16.64 -6.05 1.13
N GLN A 68 -16.23 -6.49 2.31
CA GLN A 68 -16.33 -5.67 3.53
C GLN A 68 -15.56 -4.35 3.40
N ARG A 69 -14.33 -4.38 2.86
CA ARG A 69 -13.54 -3.16 2.61
C ARG A 69 -14.22 -2.22 1.63
N SER A 70 -14.84 -2.74 0.56
CA SER A 70 -15.58 -1.95 -0.42
C SER A 70 -16.77 -1.23 0.22
N ILE A 71 -17.60 -1.96 0.98
CA ILE A 71 -18.75 -1.39 1.71
C ILE A 71 -18.29 -0.30 2.69
N ARG A 72 -17.22 -0.54 3.45
CA ARG A 72 -16.65 0.46 4.38
C ARG A 72 -16.22 1.74 3.64
N ARG A 73 -15.60 1.62 2.47
CA ARG A 73 -15.22 2.78 1.64
C ARG A 73 -16.43 3.55 1.13
N ALA A 74 -17.46 2.85 0.65
CA ALA A 74 -18.70 3.48 0.18
C ALA A 74 -19.38 4.26 1.32
N ARG A 75 -19.55 3.64 2.50
CA ARG A 75 -20.10 4.31 3.69
C ARG A 75 -19.30 5.55 4.10
N ARG A 76 -17.96 5.47 4.07
CA ARG A 76 -17.10 6.61 4.38
C ARG A 76 -17.29 7.77 3.39
N ARG A 77 -17.44 7.48 2.09
CA ARG A 77 -17.70 8.51 1.06
C ARG A 77 -19.01 9.23 1.31
N ILE A 78 -20.10 8.50 1.55
CA ILE A 78 -21.43 9.07 1.85
C ILE A 78 -21.40 9.95 3.10
N ARG A 79 -20.76 9.48 4.17
CA ARG A 79 -20.62 10.26 5.41
C ARG A 79 -19.83 11.54 5.17
N ASN A 80 -18.74 11.46 4.42
CA ASN A 80 -17.90 12.63 4.13
C ASN A 80 -18.61 13.64 3.21
N SER A 81 -19.47 13.20 2.29
CA SER A 81 -20.26 14.13 1.46
C SER A 81 -21.33 14.83 2.27
N ARG A 82 -21.99 14.12 3.20
CA ARG A 82 -22.99 14.72 4.11
C ARG A 82 -22.40 15.76 5.05
N MET A 83 -21.20 15.55 5.60
CA MET A 83 -20.53 16.52 6.48
C MET A 83 -20.03 17.78 5.75
N ARG A 84 -19.97 17.77 4.42
CA ARG A 84 -19.51 18.89 3.61
C ARG A 84 -20.65 19.77 3.09
N GLN A 85 -21.89 19.29 3.18
CA GLN A 85 -23.11 20.06 2.95
C GLN A 85 -23.48 20.78 4.24
#